data_AF-A0A2Z6UH57-F1
#
_entry.id   AF-A0A2Z6UH57-F1
#
_cell.length_a   1.000
_cell.length_b   1.000
_cell.length_c   1.000
_cell.angle_alpha   90.00
_cell.angle_beta   90.00
_cell.angle_gamma   90.00
#
_symmetry.space_group_name_H-M   'P 1'
#
loop_
_entity.id
_entity.type
_entity.pdbx_description
1 polymer ?
#
loop_
_entity_poly.entity_id
_entity_poly.type
_entity_poly.pdbx_seq_one_letter_code
_entity_poly.pdbx_strand_id
1 'polypeptide(L)'
;MSGNTKQTKASMIKSVILHAAILAMLLFSFDFSSKPQQLAVAAQNEPDIIEATFIDSNVIEQQRREKRQAEAQARAEQERRKKQQEKEKRERAEREKRKQQKALEEQEKKQKEEAARQEQQRLQRQKEIEAEQRAEEERRLEEARRVEAERQKKLAEERAAKAAAKQQFVLSETDKYIGLITQVIQRNLIFDKTAETKECRLNIRMASSGLVFDVKILQGDPALCRAAQAAVLRPDSLPVSKDPDVYEKLRDFNLTVEL
;
A
#
# COMPACT_ATOMS: atom_id res chain seq x y z
N MET A 1 -19.80 4.74 10.33
CA MET A 1 -20.43 4.59 9.00
C MET A 1 -21.81 3.92 9.13
N SER A 2 -22.81 4.61 9.71
CA SER A 2 -24.10 4.00 10.09
C SER A 2 -25.31 4.66 9.40
N GLY A 3 -25.17 4.99 8.11
CA GLY A 3 -26.21 5.66 7.33
C GLY A 3 -26.88 4.81 6.24
N ASN A 4 -26.25 3.73 5.79
CA ASN A 4 -26.63 3.11 4.49
C ASN A 4 -27.60 1.92 4.58
N THR A 5 -27.84 1.38 5.78
CA THR A 5 -28.69 0.17 5.97
C THR A 5 -30.19 0.47 5.97
N LYS A 6 -30.59 1.73 6.21
CA LYS A 6 -32.01 2.13 6.17
C LYS A 6 -32.51 2.34 4.74
N GLN A 7 -31.63 2.80 3.84
CA GLN A 7 -31.99 3.10 2.45
C GLN A 7 -32.20 1.83 1.62
N THR A 8 -31.37 0.80 1.80
CA THR A 8 -31.49 -0.48 1.08
C THR A 8 -32.75 -1.27 1.47
N LYS A 9 -33.13 -1.24 2.76
CA LYS A 9 -34.38 -1.85 3.24
C LYS A 9 -35.62 -1.14 2.67
N ALA A 10 -35.60 0.18 2.61
CA ALA A 10 -36.70 0.96 2.02
C ALA A 10 -36.88 0.69 0.52
N SER A 11 -35.77 0.50 -0.22
CA SER A 11 -35.81 0.18 -1.66
C SER A 11 -36.33 -1.23 -1.95
N MET A 12 -35.95 -2.22 -1.14
CA MET A 12 -36.46 -3.60 -1.25
C MET A 12 -37.98 -3.66 -1.03
N ILE A 13 -38.49 -2.97 0.01
CA ILE A 13 -39.93 -2.96 0.33
C ILE A 13 -40.74 -2.31 -0.80
N LYS A 14 -40.27 -1.17 -1.34
CA LYS A 14 -40.94 -0.49 -2.47
C LYS A 14 -41.01 -1.37 -3.72
N SER A 15 -39.96 -2.13 -4.01
CA SER A 15 -39.93 -3.06 -5.16
C SER A 15 -40.95 -4.20 -4.99
N VAL A 16 -41.02 -4.82 -3.81
CA VAL A 16 -41.96 -5.91 -3.54
C VAL A 16 -43.41 -5.43 -3.65
N ILE A 17 -43.73 -4.24 -3.14
CA ILE A 17 -45.07 -3.64 -3.26
C ILE A 17 -45.44 -3.39 -4.72
N LEU A 18 -44.50 -2.89 -5.53
CA LEU A 18 -44.73 -2.64 -6.96
C LEU A 18 -45.04 -3.94 -7.72
N HIS A 19 -44.28 -5.01 -7.46
CA HIS A 19 -44.52 -6.30 -8.12
C HIS A 19 -45.85 -6.94 -7.67
N ALA A 20 -46.22 -6.81 -6.38
CA ALA A 20 -47.51 -7.26 -5.88
C ALA A 20 -48.69 -6.52 -6.54
N ALA A 21 -48.55 -5.20 -6.78
CA ALA A 21 -49.57 -4.41 -7.47
C ALA A 21 -49.74 -4.81 -8.95
N ILE A 22 -48.63 -5.09 -9.65
CA ILE A 22 -48.66 -5.57 -11.04
C ILE A 22 -49.31 -6.97 -11.12
N LEU A 23 -48.98 -7.87 -10.19
CA LEU A 23 -49.62 -9.18 -10.10
C LEU A 23 -51.12 -9.08 -9.82
N ALA A 24 -51.53 -8.20 -8.90
CA ALA A 24 -52.95 -7.96 -8.63
C ALA A 24 -53.69 -7.40 -9.86
N MET A 25 -53.04 -6.51 -10.63
CA MET A 25 -53.60 -5.97 -11.88
C MET A 25 -53.73 -7.04 -12.97
N LEU A 26 -52.77 -7.96 -13.07
CA LEU A 26 -52.84 -9.07 -14.02
C LEU A 26 -53.94 -10.09 -13.65
N LEU A 27 -54.18 -10.29 -12.36
CA LEU A 27 -55.25 -11.18 -11.89
C LEU A 27 -56.65 -10.58 -12.08
N PHE A 28 -56.79 -9.25 -12.09
CA PHE A 28 -58.08 -8.57 -12.29
C PHE A 28 -58.46 -8.36 -13.77
N SER A 29 -57.48 -8.39 -14.71
CA SER A 29 -57.70 -8.11 -16.13
C SER A 29 -58.04 -9.34 -17.00
N PHE A 30 -58.38 -10.48 -16.39
CA PHE A 30 -58.71 -11.70 -17.13
C PHE A 30 -60.23 -11.85 -17.35
N ASP A 31 -60.80 -11.00 -18.21
CA ASP A 31 -62.15 -11.23 -18.75
C ASP A 31 -62.03 -11.96 -20.10
N PHE A 32 -62.24 -13.28 -20.07
CA PHE A 32 -62.13 -14.18 -21.21
C PHE A 32 -63.49 -14.31 -21.92
N SER A 33 -63.85 -13.31 -22.73
CA SER A 33 -65.04 -13.38 -23.59
C SER A 33 -64.68 -13.98 -24.96
N SER A 34 -64.64 -15.31 -25.01
CA SER A 34 -64.45 -16.08 -26.25
C SER A 34 -65.77 -16.71 -26.69
N LYS A 35 -66.49 -16.08 -27.61
CA LYS A 35 -67.60 -16.73 -28.35
C LYS A 35 -67.08 -17.23 -29.71
N PRO A 36 -66.95 -18.54 -29.96
CA PRO A 36 -66.69 -19.06 -31.30
C PRO A 36 -68.00 -19.12 -32.10
N GLN A 37 -68.06 -18.39 -33.20
CA GLN A 37 -69.15 -18.43 -34.17
C GLN A 37 -69.00 -19.70 -35.04
N GLN A 38 -69.85 -20.69 -34.77
CA GLN A 38 -69.98 -21.90 -35.59
C GLN A 38 -70.73 -21.57 -36.88
N LEU A 39 -70.10 -21.84 -38.02
CA LEU A 39 -70.74 -21.84 -39.34
C LEU A 39 -71.61 -23.08 -39.47
N ALA A 40 -72.94 -22.89 -39.45
CA ALA A 40 -73.90 -23.90 -39.87
C ALA A 40 -73.94 -23.92 -41.41
N VAL A 41 -73.45 -25.01 -42.02
CA VAL A 41 -73.74 -25.35 -43.42
C VAL A 41 -74.84 -26.41 -43.37
N ALA A 42 -76.08 -25.95 -43.44
CA ALA A 42 -77.23 -26.80 -43.66
C ALA A 42 -77.22 -27.26 -45.13
N ALA A 43 -77.15 -28.56 -45.32
CA ALA A 43 -77.41 -29.21 -46.59
C ALA A 43 -78.88 -28.96 -46.98
N GLN A 44 -79.09 -28.43 -48.19
CA GLN A 44 -80.38 -28.48 -48.86
C GLN A 44 -80.22 -29.34 -50.11
N ASN A 45 -81.00 -30.42 -50.16
CA ASN A 45 -81.22 -31.27 -51.32
C ASN A 45 -82.62 -31.01 -51.87
N GLU A 46 -82.69 -31.07 -53.20
CA GLU A 46 -83.84 -31.14 -54.12
C GLU A 46 -84.61 -29.84 -54.43
N PRO A 47 -84.75 -29.56 -55.74
CA PRO A 47 -85.87 -30.14 -56.48
C PRO A 47 -85.48 -30.87 -57.78
N ASP A 48 -86.20 -31.96 -58.05
CA ASP A 48 -86.35 -32.67 -59.32
C ASP A 48 -87.49 -32.01 -60.12
N ILE A 49 -87.24 -31.57 -61.37
CA ILE A 49 -88.06 -31.78 -62.58
C ILE A 49 -87.15 -31.53 -63.80
N ILE A 50 -86.78 -32.59 -64.51
CA ILE A 50 -86.02 -32.54 -65.77
C ILE A 50 -86.97 -32.39 -66.96
N GLU A 51 -86.95 -31.24 -67.62
CA GLU A 51 -87.47 -31.07 -68.98
C GLU A 51 -86.35 -31.41 -69.97
N ALA A 52 -86.36 -32.64 -70.48
CA ALA A 52 -85.34 -33.17 -71.38
C ALA A 52 -85.53 -32.60 -72.79
N THR A 53 -84.81 -31.51 -73.08
CA THR A 53 -84.49 -31.11 -74.45
C THR A 53 -83.36 -31.99 -74.97
N PHE A 54 -83.44 -32.41 -76.23
CA PHE A 54 -82.40 -33.19 -76.89
C PHE A 54 -81.13 -32.33 -77.00
N ILE A 55 -80.15 -32.60 -76.12
CA ILE A 55 -78.84 -31.95 -76.12
C ILE A 55 -77.89 -32.80 -76.98
N ASP A 56 -77.34 -32.15 -78.00
CA ASP A 56 -76.41 -32.71 -78.98
C ASP A 56 -75.13 -33.25 -78.31
N SER A 57 -74.81 -34.54 -78.54
CA SER A 57 -73.77 -35.29 -77.81
C SER A 57 -72.35 -34.73 -77.96
N ASN A 58 -72.09 -33.95 -79.03
CA ASN A 58 -70.80 -33.34 -79.27
C ASN A 58 -70.47 -32.17 -78.32
N VAL A 59 -71.49 -31.49 -77.75
CA VAL A 59 -71.30 -30.35 -76.83
C VAL A 59 -70.88 -30.81 -75.43
N ILE A 60 -71.38 -31.95 -74.97
CA ILE A 60 -71.05 -32.55 -73.66
C ILE A 60 -69.60 -33.01 -73.61
N GLU A 61 -69.09 -33.62 -74.69
CA GLU A 61 -67.69 -34.04 -74.75
C GLU A 61 -66.73 -32.86 -74.76
N GLN A 62 -67.08 -31.78 -75.47
CA GLN A 62 -66.31 -30.55 -75.48
C GLN A 62 -66.28 -29.88 -74.10
N GLN A 63 -67.44 -29.76 -73.43
CA GLN A 63 -67.52 -29.24 -72.06
C GLN A 63 -66.74 -30.11 -71.05
N ARG A 64 -66.74 -31.44 -71.19
CA ARG A 64 -65.95 -32.33 -70.33
C ARG A 64 -64.45 -32.16 -70.56
N ARG A 65 -64.01 -31.94 -71.80
CA ARG A 65 -62.59 -31.66 -72.12
C ARG A 65 -62.16 -30.31 -71.56
N GLU A 66 -62.99 -29.27 -71.73
CA GLU A 66 -62.75 -27.94 -71.18
C GLU A 66 -62.70 -27.96 -69.64
N LYS A 67 -63.64 -28.66 -68.98
CA LYS A 67 -63.63 -28.82 -67.52
C LYS A 67 -62.40 -29.58 -67.02
N ARG A 68 -61.99 -30.66 -67.70
CA ARG A 68 -60.76 -31.40 -67.35
C ARG A 68 -59.50 -30.54 -67.53
N GLN A 69 -59.44 -29.72 -68.58
CA GLN A 69 -58.33 -28.79 -68.79
C GLN A 69 -58.31 -27.68 -67.72
N ALA A 70 -59.46 -27.11 -67.37
CA ALA A 70 -59.59 -26.13 -66.30
C ALA A 70 -59.20 -26.71 -64.92
N GLU A 71 -59.62 -27.93 -64.61
CA GLU A 71 -59.24 -28.63 -63.37
C GLU A 71 -57.74 -28.96 -63.34
N ALA A 72 -57.15 -29.38 -64.46
CA ALA A 72 -55.71 -29.62 -64.56
C ALA A 72 -54.90 -28.32 -64.37
N GLN A 73 -55.37 -27.21 -64.98
CA GLN A 73 -54.77 -25.89 -64.80
C GLN A 73 -54.91 -25.39 -63.35
N ALA A 74 -56.08 -25.56 -62.73
CA ALA A 74 -56.31 -25.18 -61.33
C ALA A 74 -55.42 -25.99 -60.36
N ARG A 75 -55.25 -27.30 -60.59
CA ARG A 75 -54.33 -28.14 -59.81
C ARG A 75 -52.88 -27.72 -59.99
N ALA A 76 -52.45 -27.44 -61.22
CA ALA A 76 -51.11 -26.96 -61.51
C ALA A 76 -50.82 -25.59 -60.85
N GLU A 77 -51.80 -24.67 -60.86
CA GLU A 77 -51.67 -23.38 -60.18
C GLU A 77 -51.65 -23.54 -58.65
N GLN A 78 -52.49 -24.41 -58.08
CA GLN A 78 -52.48 -24.70 -56.65
C GLN A 78 -51.14 -25.31 -56.20
N GLU A 79 -50.56 -26.21 -56.98
CA GLU A 79 -49.25 -26.79 -56.69
C GLU A 79 -48.12 -25.75 -56.79
N ARG A 80 -48.16 -24.86 -57.79
CA ARG A 80 -47.23 -23.73 -57.89
C ARG A 80 -47.36 -22.78 -56.70
N ARG A 81 -48.58 -22.45 -56.27
CA ARG A 81 -48.83 -21.62 -55.08
C ARG A 81 -48.30 -22.28 -53.81
N LYS A 82 -48.51 -23.59 -53.63
CA LYS A 82 -47.97 -24.35 -52.47
C LYS A 82 -46.44 -24.35 -52.46
N LYS A 83 -45.79 -24.63 -53.60
CA LYS A 83 -44.32 -24.60 -53.73
C LYS A 83 -43.75 -23.20 -53.45
N GLN A 84 -44.42 -22.15 -53.92
CA GLN A 84 -44.00 -20.77 -53.65
C GLN A 84 -44.13 -20.41 -52.16
N GLN A 85 -45.24 -20.75 -51.52
CA GLN A 85 -45.44 -20.53 -50.08
C GLN A 85 -44.44 -21.32 -49.22
N GLU A 86 -44.12 -22.55 -49.61
CA GLU A 86 -43.12 -23.36 -48.90
C GLU A 86 -41.71 -22.76 -49.04
N LYS A 87 -41.35 -22.31 -50.24
CA LYS A 87 -40.07 -21.61 -50.49
C LYS A 87 -39.98 -20.31 -49.68
N GLU A 88 -41.01 -19.48 -49.67
CA GLU A 88 -41.06 -18.25 -48.88
C GLU A 88 -40.97 -18.53 -47.37
N LYS A 89 -41.65 -19.57 -46.88
CA LYS A 89 -41.57 -19.98 -45.47
C LYS A 89 -40.16 -20.44 -45.10
N ARG A 90 -39.50 -21.20 -45.98
CA ARG A 90 -38.12 -21.67 -45.78
C ARG A 90 -37.13 -20.51 -45.79
N GLU A 91 -37.22 -19.60 -46.76
CA GLU A 91 -36.36 -18.42 -46.84
C GLU A 91 -36.55 -17.50 -45.62
N ARG A 92 -37.79 -17.31 -45.16
CA ARG A 92 -38.08 -16.55 -43.93
C ARG A 92 -37.46 -17.22 -42.70
N ALA A 93 -37.62 -18.54 -42.55
CA ALA A 93 -37.05 -19.28 -41.43
C ALA A 93 -35.51 -19.22 -41.42
N GLU A 94 -34.87 -19.35 -42.59
CA GLU A 94 -33.42 -19.23 -42.72
C GLU A 94 -32.92 -17.82 -42.41
N ARG A 95 -33.63 -16.78 -42.89
CA ARG A 95 -33.32 -15.39 -42.58
C ARG A 95 -33.42 -15.09 -41.09
N GLU A 96 -34.45 -15.59 -40.41
CA GLU A 96 -34.61 -15.43 -38.95
C GLU A 96 -33.53 -16.18 -38.17
N LYS A 97 -33.18 -17.42 -38.56
CA LYS A 97 -32.05 -18.16 -37.96
C LYS A 97 -30.73 -17.40 -38.14
N ARG A 98 -30.45 -16.87 -39.33
CA ARG A 98 -29.23 -16.08 -39.59
C ARG A 98 -29.17 -14.80 -38.76
N LYS A 99 -30.31 -14.12 -38.56
CA LYS A 99 -30.38 -12.94 -37.69
C LYS A 99 -30.13 -13.31 -36.22
N GLN A 100 -30.75 -14.39 -35.73
CA GLN A 100 -30.53 -14.87 -34.37
C GLN A 100 -29.07 -15.26 -34.13
N GLN A 101 -28.47 -15.98 -35.06
CA GLN A 101 -27.06 -16.36 -34.95
C GLN A 101 -26.14 -15.13 -34.92
N LYS A 102 -26.35 -14.16 -35.81
CA LYS A 102 -25.57 -12.90 -35.80
C LYS A 102 -25.75 -12.11 -34.50
N ALA A 103 -26.96 -12.07 -33.95
CA ALA A 103 -27.22 -11.40 -32.69
C ALA A 103 -26.50 -12.08 -31.51
N LEU A 104 -26.50 -13.42 -31.48
CA LEU A 104 -25.77 -14.20 -30.48
C LEU A 104 -24.25 -14.01 -30.59
N GLU A 105 -23.69 -14.07 -31.81
CA GLU A 105 -22.26 -13.84 -32.06
C GLU A 105 -21.84 -12.41 -31.66
N GLU A 106 -22.65 -11.40 -31.96
CA GLU A 106 -22.38 -10.02 -31.56
C GLU A 106 -22.46 -9.84 -30.03
N GLN A 107 -23.43 -10.49 -29.38
CA GLN A 107 -23.56 -10.48 -27.92
C GLN A 107 -22.36 -11.18 -27.25
N GLU A 108 -21.94 -12.34 -27.75
CA GLU A 108 -20.78 -13.06 -27.23
C GLU A 108 -19.49 -12.25 -27.40
N LYS A 109 -19.31 -11.58 -28.55
CA LYS A 109 -18.17 -10.70 -28.79
C LYS A 109 -18.15 -9.53 -27.81
N LYS A 110 -19.28 -8.86 -27.59
CA LYS A 110 -19.41 -7.76 -26.62
C LYS A 110 -19.11 -8.21 -25.20
N GLN A 111 -19.60 -9.38 -24.79
CA GLN A 111 -19.32 -9.94 -23.47
C GLN A 111 -17.84 -10.28 -23.28
N LYS A 112 -17.19 -10.86 -24.30
CA LYS A 112 -15.74 -11.16 -24.26
C LYS A 112 -14.89 -9.89 -24.19
N GLU A 113 -15.24 -8.87 -24.97
CA GLU A 113 -14.53 -7.59 -24.96
C GLU A 113 -14.68 -6.86 -23.61
N GLU A 114 -15.89 -6.85 -23.05
CA GLU A 114 -16.14 -6.25 -21.74
C GLU A 114 -15.42 -7.01 -20.61
N ALA A 115 -15.45 -8.35 -20.64
CA ALA A 115 -14.70 -9.17 -19.67
C ALA A 115 -13.18 -8.94 -19.78
N ALA A 116 -12.63 -8.85 -20.99
CA ALA A 116 -11.22 -8.55 -21.21
C ALA A 116 -10.85 -7.14 -20.70
N ARG A 117 -11.71 -6.15 -20.94
CA ARG A 117 -11.51 -4.78 -20.45
C ARG A 117 -11.57 -4.70 -18.92
N GLN A 118 -12.52 -5.40 -18.29
CA GLN A 118 -12.64 -5.47 -16.83
C GLN A 118 -11.41 -6.14 -16.20
N GLU A 119 -10.92 -7.24 -16.81
CA GLU A 119 -9.72 -7.91 -16.31
C GLU A 119 -8.47 -7.04 -16.47
N GLN A 120 -8.31 -6.35 -17.60
CA GLN A 120 -7.21 -5.40 -17.80
C GLN A 120 -7.25 -4.26 -16.78
N GLN A 121 -8.43 -3.71 -16.49
CA GLN A 121 -8.60 -2.67 -15.48
C GLN A 121 -8.30 -3.17 -14.06
N ARG A 122 -8.68 -4.42 -13.75
CA ARG A 122 -8.37 -5.07 -12.47
C ARG A 122 -6.87 -5.26 -12.29
N LEU A 123 -6.19 -5.73 -13.34
CA LEU A 123 -4.73 -5.91 -13.34
C LEU A 123 -3.99 -4.56 -13.23
N GLN A 124 -4.44 -3.52 -13.91
CA GLN A 124 -3.86 -2.17 -13.79
C GLN A 124 -4.02 -1.63 -12.36
N ARG A 125 -5.24 -1.70 -11.81
CA ARG A 125 -5.51 -1.26 -10.44
C ARG A 125 -4.67 -2.04 -9.41
N GLN A 126 -4.49 -3.34 -9.61
CA GLN A 126 -3.67 -4.15 -8.72
C GLN A 126 -2.19 -3.75 -8.77
N LYS A 127 -1.66 -3.48 -9.97
CA LYS A 127 -0.28 -2.97 -10.14
C LYS A 127 -0.09 -1.59 -9.51
N GLU A 128 -1.07 -0.69 -9.64
CA GLU A 128 -1.03 0.64 -9.03
C GLU A 128 -0.99 0.55 -7.50
N ILE A 129 -1.87 -0.27 -6.89
CA ILE A 129 -1.88 -0.49 -5.44
C ILE A 129 -0.56 -1.09 -4.96
N GLU A 130 -0.02 -2.09 -5.67
CA GLU A 130 1.24 -2.72 -5.29
C GLU A 130 2.43 -1.75 -5.43
N ALA A 131 2.43 -0.90 -6.45
CA ALA A 131 3.45 0.14 -6.62
C ALA A 131 3.36 1.21 -5.52
N GLU A 132 2.14 1.63 -5.16
CA GLU A 132 1.91 2.59 -4.07
C GLU A 132 2.34 2.02 -2.71
N GLN A 133 2.01 0.75 -2.43
CA GLN A 133 2.44 0.07 -1.21
C GLN A 133 3.96 -0.04 -1.11
N ARG A 134 4.64 -0.42 -2.20
CA ARG A 134 6.12 -0.46 -2.23
C ARG A 134 6.73 0.92 -2.02
N ALA A 135 6.20 1.96 -2.66
CA ALA A 135 6.69 3.33 -2.49
C ALA A 135 6.43 3.88 -1.09
N GLU A 136 5.33 3.49 -0.43
CA GLU A 136 5.09 3.83 0.97
C GLU A 136 6.04 3.08 1.90
N GLU A 137 6.24 1.78 1.71
CA GLU A 137 7.18 0.98 2.49
C GLU A 137 8.61 1.51 2.40
N GLU A 138 9.07 1.83 1.18
CA GLU A 138 10.41 2.41 0.96
C GLU A 138 10.56 3.76 1.67
N ARG A 139 9.55 4.64 1.59
CA ARG A 139 9.54 5.92 2.32
C ARG A 139 9.59 5.73 3.84
N ARG A 140 8.84 4.75 4.37
CA ARG A 140 8.85 4.44 5.82
C ARG A 140 10.19 3.87 6.27
N LEU A 141 10.82 3.01 5.46
CA LEU A 141 12.15 2.48 5.74
C LEU A 141 13.20 3.58 5.72
N GLU A 142 13.18 4.46 4.72
CA GLU A 142 14.12 5.58 4.64
C GLU A 142 13.95 6.57 5.80
N GLU A 143 12.70 6.89 6.16
CA GLU A 143 12.43 7.73 7.33
C GLU A 143 12.93 7.09 8.62
N ALA A 144 12.68 5.79 8.82
CA ALA A 144 13.18 5.05 9.98
C ALA A 144 14.72 5.06 10.05
N ARG A 145 15.40 4.88 8.91
CA ARG A 145 16.87 4.96 8.83
C ARG A 145 17.38 6.36 9.16
N ARG A 146 16.73 7.41 8.67
CA ARG A 146 17.08 8.80 8.97
C ARG A 146 16.91 9.13 10.45
N VAL A 147 15.80 8.71 11.07
CA VAL A 147 15.53 8.91 12.49
C VAL A 147 16.57 8.18 13.35
N GLU A 148 16.92 6.94 13.01
CA GLU A 148 17.94 6.18 13.74
C GLU A 148 19.33 6.82 13.57
N ALA A 149 19.70 7.25 12.36
CA ALA A 149 20.96 7.93 12.12
C ALA A 149 21.07 9.25 12.92
N GLU A 150 19.99 10.04 12.99
CA GLU A 150 19.94 11.25 13.80
C GLU A 150 20.05 10.95 15.30
N ARG A 151 19.38 9.89 15.77
CA ARG A 151 19.48 9.44 17.16
C ARG A 151 20.92 9.03 17.52
N GLN A 152 21.57 8.26 16.67
CA GLN A 152 22.97 7.86 16.87
C GLN A 152 23.91 9.05 16.87
N LYS A 153 23.69 10.02 15.96
CA LYS A 153 24.46 11.26 15.93
C LYS A 153 24.32 12.05 17.24
N LYS A 154 23.09 12.26 17.73
CA LYS A 154 22.85 12.95 19.01
C LYS A 154 23.50 12.24 20.19
N LEU A 155 23.42 10.91 20.25
CA LEU A 155 24.08 10.13 21.31
C LEU A 155 25.60 10.25 21.25
N ALA A 156 26.18 10.25 20.05
CA ALA A 156 27.62 10.44 19.86
C ALA A 156 28.07 11.85 20.28
N GLU A 157 27.31 12.88 19.90
CA GLU A 157 27.56 14.27 20.30
C GLU A 157 27.47 14.45 21.81
N GLU A 158 26.46 13.87 22.47
CA GLU A 158 26.32 13.91 23.93
C GLU A 158 27.49 13.22 24.64
N ARG A 159 27.91 12.05 24.15
CA ARG A 159 29.08 11.32 24.68
C ARG A 159 30.36 12.14 24.52
N ALA A 160 30.56 12.75 23.35
CA ALA A 160 31.72 13.59 23.09
C ALA A 160 31.72 14.83 23.99
N ALA A 161 30.58 15.50 24.17
CA ALA A 161 30.45 16.65 25.06
C ALA A 161 30.73 16.28 26.52
N LYS A 162 30.19 15.15 27.00
CA LYS A 162 30.47 14.63 28.35
C LYS A 162 31.94 14.28 28.54
N ALA A 163 32.56 13.63 27.56
CA ALA A 163 33.99 13.30 27.60
C ALA A 163 34.86 14.56 27.64
N ALA A 164 34.53 15.56 26.81
CA ALA A 164 35.23 16.85 26.80
C ALA A 164 35.09 17.60 28.14
N ALA A 165 33.88 17.65 28.69
CA ALA A 165 33.62 18.27 30.00
C ALA A 165 34.37 17.55 31.13
N LYS A 166 34.38 16.21 31.13
CA LYS A 166 35.15 15.42 32.10
C LYS A 166 36.65 15.66 31.96
N GLN A 167 37.18 15.74 30.73
CA GLN A 167 38.58 16.05 30.49
C GLN A 167 38.95 17.45 31.00
N GLN A 168 38.12 18.46 30.74
CA GLN A 168 38.32 19.81 31.25
C GLN A 168 38.32 19.84 32.79
N PHE A 169 37.36 19.15 33.41
CA PHE A 169 37.32 19.00 34.87
C PHE A 169 38.59 18.36 35.42
N VAL A 170 39.06 17.27 34.79
CA VAL A 170 40.27 16.57 35.21
C VAL A 170 41.48 17.50 35.13
N LEU A 171 41.63 18.26 34.05
CA LEU A 171 42.72 19.22 33.90
C LEU A 171 42.64 20.34 34.96
N SER A 172 41.48 20.97 35.13
CA SER A 172 41.32 22.07 36.10
C SER A 172 41.57 21.63 37.55
N GLU A 173 41.10 20.43 37.92
CA GLU A 173 41.38 19.90 39.25
C GLU A 173 42.86 19.50 39.38
N THR A 174 43.47 18.94 38.33
CA THR A 174 44.91 18.64 38.34
C THR A 174 45.72 19.91 38.61
N ASP A 175 45.45 21.00 37.90
CA ASP A 175 46.15 22.28 38.06
C ASP A 175 45.96 22.86 39.47
N LYS A 176 44.74 22.77 40.00
CA LYS A 176 44.44 23.16 41.39
C LYS A 176 45.29 22.37 42.39
N TYR A 177 45.38 21.04 42.25
CA TYR A 177 46.21 20.23 43.15
C TYR A 177 47.70 20.50 42.96
N ILE A 178 48.17 20.72 41.74
CA ILE A 178 49.55 21.16 41.49
C ILE A 178 49.83 22.46 42.25
N GLY A 179 48.92 23.45 42.20
CA GLY A 179 49.05 24.70 42.97
C GLY A 179 49.13 24.48 44.48
N LEU A 180 48.28 23.61 45.04
CA LEU A 180 48.31 23.24 46.46
C LEU A 180 49.61 22.53 46.84
N ILE A 181 50.10 21.63 45.99
CA ILE A 181 51.37 20.91 46.18
C ILE A 181 52.53 21.90 46.16
N THR A 182 52.58 22.81 45.17
CA THR A 182 53.58 23.88 45.08
C THR A 182 53.60 24.72 46.36
N GLN A 183 52.43 25.12 46.86
CA GLN A 183 52.33 25.88 48.10
C GLN A 183 52.87 25.11 49.32
N VAL A 184 52.57 23.81 49.43
CA VAL A 184 53.12 22.96 50.51
C VAL A 184 54.64 22.86 50.41
N ILE A 185 55.17 22.69 49.20
CA ILE A 185 56.62 22.58 48.97
C ILE A 185 57.31 23.89 49.27
N GLN A 186 56.79 25.03 48.78
CA GLN A 186 57.33 26.36 49.05
C GLN A 186 57.34 26.67 50.55
N ARG A 187 56.28 26.32 51.29
CA ARG A 187 56.22 26.49 52.75
C ARG A 187 57.29 25.67 53.48
N ASN A 188 57.65 24.51 52.93
CA ASN A 188 58.68 23.63 53.49
C ASN A 188 60.07 23.88 52.89
N LEU A 189 60.23 24.79 51.93
CA LEU A 189 61.51 25.02 51.28
C LEU A 189 62.42 25.83 52.20
N ILE A 190 63.57 25.25 52.55
CA ILE A 190 64.61 25.91 53.34
C ILE A 190 65.75 26.24 52.38
N PHE A 191 65.79 27.49 51.92
CA PHE A 191 66.81 27.98 51.01
C PHE A 191 66.98 29.50 51.18
N ASP A 192 68.22 29.99 51.08
CA ASP A 192 68.54 31.41 51.22
C ASP A 192 68.16 32.17 49.94
N LYS A 193 67.24 33.14 50.04
CA LYS A 193 66.70 33.94 48.91
C LYS A 193 67.66 34.98 48.34
N THR A 194 68.95 34.93 48.69
CA THR A 194 69.94 35.98 48.42
C THR A 194 70.62 35.87 47.06
N ALA A 195 70.27 34.88 46.23
CA ALA A 195 70.83 34.72 44.89
C ALA A 195 69.72 34.58 43.84
N GLU A 196 70.03 35.08 42.63
CA GLU A 196 69.44 34.95 41.28
C GLU A 196 68.21 34.04 41.09
N THR A 197 67.41 34.32 40.05
CA THR A 197 66.34 33.45 39.58
C THR A 197 66.86 32.03 39.35
N LYS A 198 66.59 31.13 40.30
CA LYS A 198 67.02 29.74 40.28
C LYS A 198 65.79 28.86 40.13
N GLU A 199 65.93 27.85 39.28
CA GLU A 199 64.91 26.83 39.08
C GLU A 199 65.46 25.44 39.39
N CYS A 200 64.58 24.59 39.90
CA CYS A 200 64.79 23.15 39.93
C CYS A 200 63.55 22.42 39.43
N ARG A 201 63.73 21.56 38.43
CA ARG A 201 62.69 20.69 37.90
C ARG A 201 62.84 19.29 38.49
N LEU A 202 61.79 18.81 39.12
CA LEU A 202 61.69 17.52 39.76
C LEU A 202 60.62 16.66 39.08
N ASN A 203 60.78 15.36 39.11
CA ASN A 203 59.73 14.38 38.86
C ASN A 203 59.34 13.75 40.20
N ILE A 204 58.06 13.77 40.54
CA ILE A 204 57.52 13.33 41.83
C ILE A 204 56.55 12.19 41.58
N ARG A 205 56.69 11.11 42.35
CA ARG A 205 55.75 10.00 42.34
C ARG A 205 55.12 9.78 43.70
N MET A 206 53.80 9.66 43.70
CA MET A 206 53.01 9.54 44.92
C MET A 206 51.87 8.54 44.82
N ALA A 207 51.56 7.94 45.97
CA ALA A 207 50.39 7.07 46.14
C ALA A 207 49.09 7.89 46.13
N SER A 208 47.94 7.22 46.00
CA SER A 208 46.61 7.85 46.08
C SER A 208 46.29 8.44 47.46
N SER A 209 47.08 8.11 48.47
CA SER A 209 47.05 8.76 49.79
C SER A 209 47.81 10.09 49.85
N GLY A 210 48.54 10.46 48.79
CA GLY A 210 49.43 11.62 48.78
C GLY A 210 50.83 11.34 49.32
N LEU A 211 51.12 10.12 49.77
CA LEU A 211 52.45 9.72 50.22
C LEU A 211 53.43 9.70 49.04
N VAL A 212 54.49 10.50 49.12
CA VAL A 212 55.57 10.52 48.13
C VAL A 212 56.51 9.36 48.39
N PHE A 213 56.82 8.58 47.35
CA PHE A 213 57.73 7.43 47.45
C PHE A 213 58.96 7.53 46.55
N ASP A 214 58.96 8.43 45.55
CA ASP A 214 60.10 8.65 44.67
C ASP A 214 60.15 10.13 44.23
N VAL A 215 61.35 10.70 44.23
CA VAL A 215 61.61 12.07 43.76
C VAL A 215 62.92 12.06 42.97
N LYS A 216 62.82 12.37 41.68
CA LYS A 216 63.97 12.44 40.78
C LYS A 216 64.24 13.88 40.39
N ILE A 217 65.49 14.29 40.53
CA ILE A 217 65.95 15.58 40.01
C ILE A 217 66.13 15.45 38.50
N LEU A 218 65.46 16.30 37.73
CA LEU A 218 65.58 16.32 36.27
C LEU A 218 66.66 17.31 35.82
N GLN A 219 66.55 18.56 36.25
CA GLN A 219 67.48 19.65 35.90
C GLN A 219 67.35 20.82 36.88
N GLY A 220 68.37 21.65 36.99
CA GLY A 220 68.34 22.89 37.79
C GLY A 220 69.59 23.13 38.63
N ASP A 221 69.54 24.16 39.47
CA ASP A 221 70.63 24.49 40.41
C ASP A 221 70.78 23.37 41.46
N PRO A 222 71.98 22.78 41.64
CA PRO A 222 72.17 21.65 42.54
C PRO A 222 71.84 21.93 44.01
N ALA A 223 72.04 23.17 44.48
CA ALA A 223 71.73 23.53 45.86
C ALA A 223 70.22 23.67 46.07
N LEU A 224 69.53 24.35 45.13
CA LEU A 224 68.08 24.46 45.13
C LEU A 224 67.42 23.09 44.97
N CYS A 225 67.93 22.24 44.09
CA CYS A 225 67.37 20.91 43.85
C CYS A 225 67.45 19.99 45.08
N ARG A 226 68.55 20.03 45.84
CA ARG A 226 68.65 19.28 47.10
C ARG A 226 67.66 19.80 48.14
N ALA A 227 67.52 21.12 48.26
CA ALA A 227 66.56 21.74 49.16
C ALA A 227 65.10 21.42 48.77
N ALA A 228 64.79 21.48 47.47
CA ALA A 228 63.48 21.16 46.92
C ALA A 228 63.12 19.68 47.11
N GLN A 229 64.06 18.75 46.86
CA GLN A 229 63.86 17.33 47.12
C GLN A 229 63.52 17.06 48.60
N ALA A 230 64.25 17.68 49.53
CA ALA A 230 63.95 17.58 50.95
C ALA A 230 62.60 18.21 51.31
N ALA A 231 62.22 19.32 50.67
CA ALA A 231 60.93 19.97 50.88
C ALA A 231 59.73 19.13 50.42
N VAL A 232 59.87 18.39 49.32
CA VAL A 232 58.87 17.45 48.81
C VAL A 232 58.66 16.27 49.76
N LEU A 233 59.74 15.74 50.34
CA LEU A 233 59.70 14.54 51.21
C LEU A 233 59.37 14.85 52.68
N ARG A 234 59.35 16.11 53.09
CA ARG A 234 59.10 16.52 54.48
C ARG A 234 57.66 16.29 54.98
N PRO A 235 56.59 16.61 54.23
CA PRO A 235 55.23 16.34 54.69
C PRO A 235 54.88 14.84 54.62
N ASP A 236 54.06 14.36 55.56
CA ASP A 236 53.58 12.97 55.58
C ASP A 236 52.75 12.60 54.33
N SER A 237 52.04 13.58 53.77
CA SER A 237 51.25 13.44 52.55
C SER A 237 51.10 14.77 51.83
N LEU A 238 51.20 14.76 50.51
CA LEU A 238 50.85 15.89 49.66
C LEU A 238 49.35 15.92 49.34
N PRO A 239 48.74 17.10 49.14
CA PRO A 239 47.34 17.20 48.74
C PRO A 239 47.09 16.49 47.41
N VAL A 240 46.08 15.61 47.36
CA VAL A 240 45.72 14.85 46.16
C VAL A 240 44.20 14.72 46.01
N SER A 241 43.72 14.64 44.77
CA SER A 241 42.30 14.42 44.49
C SER A 241 41.88 12.99 44.83
N LYS A 242 40.62 12.85 45.27
CA LYS A 242 39.95 11.54 45.40
C LYS A 242 39.41 11.03 44.07
N ASP A 243 39.31 11.89 43.05
CA ASP A 243 38.90 11.48 41.72
C ASP A 243 40.02 10.66 41.07
N PRO A 244 39.76 9.41 40.63
CA PRO A 244 40.79 8.53 40.10
C PRO A 244 41.43 9.07 38.82
N ASP A 245 40.66 9.76 37.96
CA ASP A 245 41.18 10.29 36.69
C ASP A 245 42.14 11.46 36.93
N VAL A 246 41.89 12.26 37.97
CA VAL A 246 42.80 13.32 38.43
C VAL A 246 44.03 12.72 39.09
N TYR A 247 43.87 11.69 39.93
CA TYR A 247 44.98 10.99 40.55
C TYR A 247 45.93 10.39 39.53
N GLU A 248 45.44 9.79 38.44
CA GLU A 248 46.29 9.25 37.37
C GLU A 248 47.21 10.31 36.76
N LYS A 249 46.80 11.59 36.74
CA LYS A 249 47.65 12.73 36.32
C LYS A 249 48.66 13.16 37.38
N LEU A 250 48.35 12.93 38.65
CA LEU A 250 49.19 13.31 39.80
C LEU A 250 50.06 12.17 40.34
N ARG A 251 49.90 10.93 39.84
CA ARG A 251 50.69 9.77 40.29
C ARG A 251 52.17 9.90 39.96
N ASP A 252 52.48 10.45 38.79
CA ASP A 252 53.83 10.66 38.28
C ASP A 252 53.82 11.96 37.44
N PHE A 253 54.28 13.06 38.03
CA PHE A 253 54.24 14.39 37.41
C PHE A 253 55.53 15.16 37.63
N ASN A 254 55.74 16.17 36.79
CA ASN A 254 56.87 17.07 36.91
C ASN A 254 56.45 18.36 37.58
N LEU A 255 57.29 18.85 38.48
CA LEU A 255 57.11 20.12 39.16
C LEU A 255 58.38 20.96 39.03
N THR A 256 58.20 22.24 38.75
CA THR A 256 59.30 23.22 38.80
C THR A 256 59.17 24.04 40.08
N VAL A 257 60.24 24.10 40.84
CA VAL A 257 60.40 24.97 42.00
C VAL A 257 61.30 26.13 41.58
N GLU A 258 60.79 27.35 41.69
CA GLU A 258 61.49 28.58 41.34
C GLU A 258 61.53 29.54 42.54
N LEU A 259 62.58 30.37 42.60
CA LEU A 259 62.84 31.37 43.65
C LEU A 259 63.04 32.77 43.07
#